data_AF-A0A934RC88-F1
#
_entry.id   AF-A0A934RC88-F1
#
_cell.length_a   1.000
_cell.length_b   1.000
_cell.length_c   1.000
_cell.angle_alpha   90.00
_cell.angle_beta   90.00
_cell.angle_gamma   90.00
#
_symmetry.space_group_name_H-M   'P 1'
#
loop_
_entity.id
_entity.type
_entity.pdbx_description
1 polymer ?
#
loop_
_entity_poly.entity_id
_entity_poly.type
_entity_poly.pdbx_seq_one_letter_code
_entity_poly.pdbx_strand_id
1 'polypeptide(L)'
;MHSPDDVQYAMETTRVLLEPDRRIDTFGDTNFEFLLLSELMDDAGKIRVRTGGVEAMRPRLVKPDGMADIELEGFGEEARERFDRLVAHMRQQGQELAFLNYGFRFKRGDVREELVHDSLVAVRDRVLEEAREVGNPAQVIIEGVDDAWEVSIFKFTLEMIHQSVPINRFDFQRRGLL
;
A
#
# COMPACT_ATOMS: atom_id res chain seq x y z
N MET A 1 12.21 4.99 19.49
CA MET A 1 11.92 3.57 19.77
C MET A 1 10.46 3.38 19.45
N HIS A 2 10.17 2.98 18.22
CA HIS A 2 8.80 2.81 17.74
C HIS A 2 8.16 1.61 18.43
N SER A 3 7.03 1.83 19.10
CA SER A 3 6.35 0.81 19.91
C SER A 3 5.64 -0.18 18.98
N PRO A 4 5.40 -1.44 19.39
CA PRO A 4 4.40 -2.30 18.77
C PRO A 4 3.04 -1.64 18.50
N ASP A 5 2.69 -0.64 19.29
CA ASP A 5 1.48 0.14 19.13
C ASP A 5 1.46 0.94 17.82
N ASP A 6 2.61 1.32 17.27
CA ASP A 6 2.69 2.22 16.11
C ASP A 6 2.17 1.54 14.83
N VAL A 7 2.44 0.23 14.67
CA VAL A 7 1.93 -0.54 13.52
C VAL A 7 0.43 -0.77 13.66
N GLN A 8 -0.05 -1.14 14.85
CA GLN A 8 -1.49 -1.32 15.12
C GLN A 8 -2.26 -0.02 14.87
N TYR A 9 -1.77 1.06 15.45
CA TYR A 9 -2.34 2.38 15.31
C TYR A 9 -2.37 2.84 13.84
N ALA A 10 -1.29 2.63 13.10
CA ALA A 10 -1.26 2.92 11.67
C ALA A 10 -2.29 2.07 10.90
N MET A 11 -2.42 0.78 11.19
CA MET A 11 -3.42 -0.08 10.53
C MET A 11 -4.86 0.41 10.76
N GLU A 12 -5.18 0.83 11.99
CA GLU A 12 -6.51 1.32 12.37
C GLU A 12 -6.82 2.72 11.83
N THR A 13 -5.79 3.57 11.74
CA THR A 13 -5.93 4.97 11.33
C THR A 13 -5.81 5.17 9.83
N THR A 14 -5.14 4.25 9.11
CA THR A 14 -4.98 4.33 7.64
C THR A 14 -6.33 4.35 6.95
N ARG A 15 -6.58 5.39 6.14
CA ARG A 15 -7.78 5.57 5.32
C ARG A 15 -7.41 5.79 3.86
N VAL A 16 -8.05 5.04 2.98
CA VAL A 16 -7.96 5.27 1.54
C VAL A 16 -9.00 6.33 1.18
N LEU A 17 -8.55 7.46 0.65
CA LEU A 17 -9.38 8.61 0.28
C LEU A 17 -9.79 8.56 -1.20
N LEU A 18 -8.92 8.00 -2.04
CA LEU A 18 -9.16 7.74 -3.46
C LEU A 18 -8.54 6.39 -3.81
N GLU A 19 -9.35 5.48 -4.38
CA GLU A 19 -8.87 4.22 -4.97
C GLU A 19 -8.50 4.44 -6.44
N PRO A 20 -7.50 3.70 -6.99
CA PRO A 20 -7.20 3.72 -8.40
C PRO A 20 -8.34 3.09 -9.22
N ASP A 21 -8.68 3.72 -10.35
CA ASP A 21 -9.71 3.25 -11.28
C ASP A 21 -9.32 1.91 -11.93
N ARG A 22 -8.03 1.75 -12.26
CA ARG A 22 -7.54 0.53 -12.91
C ARG A 22 -7.32 -0.55 -11.86
N ARG A 23 -8.38 -1.31 -11.56
CA ARG A 23 -8.27 -2.56 -10.80
C ARG A 23 -7.50 -3.59 -11.65
N ILE A 24 -6.20 -3.68 -11.36
CA ILE A 24 -5.19 -4.70 -11.70
C ILE A 24 -5.34 -5.38 -13.07
N ASP A 25 -4.31 -5.25 -13.90
CA ASP A 25 -4.25 -5.84 -15.24
C ASP A 25 -4.21 -7.38 -15.28
N THR A 26 -3.95 -8.07 -14.17
CA THR A 26 -4.05 -9.53 -13.97
C THR A 26 -3.42 -9.90 -12.62
N PHE A 27 -3.66 -11.13 -12.15
CA PHE A 27 -3.11 -11.78 -10.93
C PHE A 27 -1.56 -11.84 -10.82
N GLY A 28 -0.81 -10.92 -11.43
CA GLY A 28 0.64 -10.97 -11.58
C GLY A 28 1.36 -9.68 -11.19
N ASP A 29 0.92 -8.52 -11.68
CA ASP A 29 1.65 -7.26 -11.55
C ASP A 29 0.68 -6.13 -11.13
N THR A 30 0.89 -5.57 -9.93
CA THR A 30 0.13 -4.46 -9.38
C THR A 30 1.03 -3.24 -9.28
N ASN A 31 0.76 -2.21 -10.07
CA ASN A 31 1.53 -0.97 -10.07
C ASN A 31 0.59 0.21 -9.83
N PHE A 32 0.94 1.07 -8.88
CA PHE A 32 0.19 2.29 -8.58
C PHE A 32 1.11 3.42 -8.10
N GLU A 33 0.64 4.65 -8.29
CA GLU A 33 1.26 5.84 -7.73
C GLU A 33 0.51 6.22 -6.46
N PHE A 34 1.23 6.49 -5.37
CA PHE A 34 0.61 6.92 -4.12
C PHE A 34 0.87 8.40 -3.87
N LEU A 35 -0.12 9.03 -3.26
CA LEU A 35 0.01 10.28 -2.53
C LEU A 35 -0.48 10.03 -1.10
N LEU A 36 0.42 10.11 -0.14
CA LEU A 36 0.13 9.89 1.28
C LEU A 36 0.15 11.21 2.05
N LEU A 37 -0.92 11.46 2.77
CA LEU A 37 -1.10 12.61 3.67
C LEU A 37 -0.91 12.15 5.11
N SER A 38 -0.04 12.83 5.85
CA SER A 38 0.12 12.62 7.28
C SER A 38 0.43 13.93 8.00
N GLU A 39 -0.26 14.21 9.11
CA GLU A 39 0.10 15.31 9.99
C GLU A 39 1.32 14.94 10.84
N LEU A 40 2.25 15.88 11.03
CA LEU A 40 3.41 15.67 11.89
C LEU A 40 2.97 15.55 13.35
N MET A 41 3.46 14.55 14.07
CA MET A 41 3.11 14.34 15.47
C MET A 41 3.56 15.50 16.38
N ASP A 42 4.71 16.08 16.07
CA ASP A 42 5.34 17.14 16.89
C ASP A 42 4.90 18.55 16.48
N ASP A 43 4.15 18.71 15.38
CA ASP A 43 3.87 20.03 14.80
C ASP A 43 2.50 20.10 14.10
N ALA A 44 1.49 20.44 14.90
CA ALA A 44 0.11 20.57 14.41
C ALA A 44 -0.02 21.62 13.31
N GLY A 45 -0.82 21.32 12.28
CA GLY A 45 -0.96 22.18 11.11
C GLY A 45 0.23 22.12 10.14
N LYS A 46 1.10 21.12 10.27
CA LYS A 46 2.08 20.75 9.25
C LYS A 46 1.78 19.37 8.71
N ILE A 47 1.43 19.32 7.44
CA ILE A 47 1.11 18.10 6.72
C ILE A 47 2.29 17.71 5.86
N ARG A 48 2.80 16.50 6.07
CA ARG A 48 3.74 15.90 5.13
C ARG A 48 2.98 15.18 4.05
N VAL A 49 3.26 15.59 2.81
CA VAL A 49 2.76 14.95 1.59
C VAL A 49 3.88 14.09 1.04
N ARG A 50 3.67 12.77 0.95
CA ARG A 50 4.61 11.84 0.33
C ARG A 50 4.07 11.34 -0.99
N THR A 51 4.85 11.46 -2.06
CA THR A 51 4.49 10.90 -3.36
C THR A 51 5.53 9.87 -3.80
N GLY A 52 5.08 8.82 -4.46
CA GLY A 52 5.95 7.78 -4.98
C GLY A 52 5.20 6.70 -5.75
N GLY A 53 5.94 5.70 -6.23
CA GLY A 53 5.38 4.53 -6.91
C GLY A 53 5.60 3.26 -6.12
N VAL A 54 4.65 2.33 -6.24
CA VAL A 54 4.78 0.95 -5.74
C VAL A 54 4.55 0.00 -6.89
N GLU A 55 5.49 -0.91 -7.06
CA GLU A 55 5.36 -2.07 -7.93
C GLU A 55 5.30 -3.32 -7.05
N ALA A 56 4.22 -4.09 -7.15
CA ALA A 56 4.04 -5.37 -6.51
C ALA A 56 3.87 -6.45 -7.58
N MET A 57 4.93 -7.20 -7.83
CA MET A 57 4.98 -8.22 -8.89
C MET A 57 5.17 -9.61 -8.31
N ARG A 58 4.54 -10.60 -8.95
CA ARG A 58 4.84 -12.01 -8.73
C ARG A 58 6.23 -12.32 -9.31
N PRO A 59 7.11 -13.04 -8.60
CA PRO A 59 8.42 -13.40 -9.12
C PRO A 59 8.26 -14.28 -10.37
N ARG A 60 9.02 -13.95 -11.42
CA ARG A 60 9.06 -14.69 -12.70
C ARG A 60 9.71 -16.07 -12.57
N LEU A 61 10.45 -16.32 -11.49
CA LEU A 61 11.08 -17.60 -11.15
C LEU A 61 10.44 -18.15 -9.88
N VAL A 62 9.87 -19.35 -9.95
CA VAL A 62 9.41 -20.08 -8.77
C VAL A 62 10.64 -20.50 -7.98
N LYS A 63 10.84 -19.88 -6.81
CA LYS A 63 11.84 -20.35 -5.84
C LYS A 63 11.36 -21.71 -5.29
N PRO A 64 12.26 -22.68 -5.00
CA PRO A 64 11.88 -23.96 -4.41
C PRO A 64 11.03 -23.79 -3.14
N ASP A 65 10.14 -24.76 -2.88
CA ASP A 65 9.21 -24.72 -1.74
C ASP A 65 9.94 -24.39 -0.42
N GLY A 66 9.46 -23.35 0.27
CA GLY A 66 10.04 -22.83 1.52
C GLY A 66 10.87 -21.55 1.38
N MET A 67 11.09 -21.03 0.16
CA MET A 67 11.80 -19.77 -0.12
C MET A 67 10.90 -18.73 -0.83
N ALA A 68 9.63 -18.63 -0.44
CA ALA A 68 8.78 -17.53 -0.88
C ALA A 68 9.16 -16.25 -0.11
N ASP A 69 10.27 -15.64 -0.51
CA ASP A 69 10.72 -14.40 0.12
C ASP A 69 9.94 -13.21 -0.43
N ILE A 70 9.42 -12.41 0.49
CA ILE A 70 8.88 -11.09 0.16
C ILE A 70 10.06 -10.15 0.04
N GLU A 71 10.25 -9.49 -1.10
CA GLU A 71 11.34 -8.54 -1.30
C GLU A 71 10.78 -7.13 -1.11
N LEU A 72 11.34 -6.34 -0.18
CA LEU A 72 10.94 -4.95 0.09
C LEU A 72 12.02 -4.00 -0.47
N GLU A 73 12.15 -3.95 -1.79
CA GLU A 73 13.15 -3.12 -2.46
C GLU A 73 12.83 -1.63 -2.28
N GLY A 74 13.83 -0.85 -1.85
CA GLY A 74 13.69 0.59 -1.68
C GLY A 74 12.98 1.01 -0.40
N PHE A 75 12.51 0.10 0.45
CA PHE A 75 12.00 0.42 1.79
C PHE A 75 13.13 0.42 2.84
N GLY A 76 12.94 1.13 3.95
CA GLY A 76 13.93 1.18 5.04
C GLY A 76 14.07 -0.15 5.79
N GLU A 77 15.13 -0.30 6.60
CA GLU A 77 15.40 -1.53 7.36
C GLU A 77 14.24 -1.93 8.29
N GLU A 78 13.60 -0.94 8.92
CA GLU A 78 12.44 -1.14 9.80
C GLU A 78 11.19 -1.62 9.05
N ALA A 79 11.12 -1.44 7.74
CA ALA A 79 9.93 -1.77 6.96
C ALA A 79 9.65 -3.27 6.93
N ARG A 80 10.68 -4.12 6.99
CA ARG A 80 10.50 -5.58 7.10
C ARG A 80 9.76 -5.95 8.37
N GLU A 81 10.19 -5.42 9.50
CA GLU A 81 9.56 -5.72 10.79
C GLU A 81 8.11 -5.22 10.83
N ARG A 82 7.86 -4.02 10.32
CA ARG A 82 6.50 -3.45 10.19
C ARG A 82 5.61 -4.31 9.29
N PHE A 83 6.15 -4.78 8.17
CA PHE A 83 5.45 -5.66 7.23
C PHE A 83 5.08 -7.00 7.88
N ASP A 84 6.02 -7.65 8.58
CA ASP A 84 5.79 -8.95 9.22
C ASP A 84 4.71 -8.84 10.31
N ARG A 85 4.71 -7.74 11.07
CA ARG A 85 3.69 -7.44 12.08
C ARG A 85 2.31 -7.20 11.45
N LEU A 86 2.24 -6.43 10.37
CA LEU A 86 1.00 -6.24 9.58
C LEU A 86 0.43 -7.58 9.12
N VAL A 87 1.26 -8.45 8.52
CA VAL A 87 0.84 -9.78 8.05
C VAL A 87 0.36 -10.65 9.21
N ALA A 88 1.04 -10.64 10.34
CA ALA A 88 0.62 -11.36 11.54
C ALA A 88 -0.75 -10.87 12.03
N HIS A 89 -0.97 -9.57 12.07
CA HIS A 89 -2.23 -8.97 12.49
C HIS A 89 -3.40 -9.34 11.56
N MET A 90 -3.22 -9.21 10.24
CA MET A 90 -4.22 -9.59 9.25
C MET A 90 -4.61 -11.08 9.35
N ARG A 91 -3.63 -11.96 9.60
CA ARG A 91 -3.88 -13.40 9.84
C ARG A 91 -4.67 -13.65 11.13
N GLN A 92 -4.39 -12.91 12.20
CA GLN A 92 -5.16 -12.99 13.45
C GLN A 92 -6.62 -12.55 13.28
N GLN A 93 -6.87 -11.62 12.37
CA GLN A 93 -8.23 -11.20 11.98
C GLN A 93 -8.93 -12.19 11.03
N GLY A 94 -8.29 -13.33 10.70
CA GLY A 94 -8.86 -14.37 9.85
C GLY A 94 -8.71 -14.12 8.35
N GLN A 95 -7.89 -13.16 7.93
CA GLN A 95 -7.64 -12.94 6.50
C GLN A 95 -6.70 -14.02 5.94
N GLU A 96 -7.13 -14.68 4.87
CA GLU A 96 -6.32 -15.65 4.15
C GLU A 96 -5.36 -14.95 3.19
N LEU A 97 -4.09 -14.86 3.59
CA LEU A 97 -3.02 -14.25 2.80
C LEU A 97 -2.19 -15.30 2.04
N ALA A 98 -2.85 -16.35 1.52
CA ALA A 98 -2.20 -17.44 0.79
C ALA A 98 -1.43 -16.95 -0.44
N PHE A 99 -1.81 -15.79 -0.98
CA PHE A 99 -1.09 -15.15 -2.09
C PHE A 99 0.37 -14.82 -1.72
N LEU A 100 0.68 -14.52 -0.46
CA LEU A 100 2.06 -14.25 -0.02
C LEU A 100 3.01 -15.43 -0.26
N ASN A 101 2.48 -16.66 -0.32
CA ASN A 101 3.27 -17.86 -0.63
C ASN A 101 3.79 -17.88 -2.07
N TYR A 102 3.28 -17.03 -2.96
CA TYR A 102 3.78 -16.91 -4.33
C TYR A 102 5.07 -16.09 -4.44
N GLY A 103 5.51 -15.47 -3.34
CA GLY A 103 6.55 -14.45 -3.34
C GLY A 103 6.02 -13.16 -3.95
N PHE A 104 6.38 -12.03 -3.36
CA PHE A 104 6.06 -10.71 -3.91
C PHE A 104 7.28 -9.82 -3.77
N ARG A 105 7.60 -9.11 -4.85
CA ARG A 105 8.54 -8.01 -4.79
C ARG A 105 7.74 -6.72 -4.70
N PHE A 106 7.82 -6.07 -3.55
CA PHE A 106 7.40 -4.70 -3.36
C PHE A 106 8.60 -3.81 -3.63
N LYS A 107 8.55 -3.07 -4.73
CA LYS A 107 9.55 -2.09 -5.06
C LYS A 107 8.97 -0.70 -4.85
N ARG A 108 9.61 0.06 -3.97
CA ARG A 108 9.36 1.48 -3.81
C ARG A 108 10.23 2.26 -4.79
N GLY A 109 9.60 3.11 -5.59
CA GLY A 109 10.31 4.11 -6.37
C GLY A 109 10.90 5.22 -5.49
N ASP A 110 11.44 6.27 -6.12
CA ASP A 110 11.84 7.47 -5.39
C ASP A 110 10.63 8.08 -4.69
N VAL A 111 10.79 8.38 -3.40
CA VAL A 111 9.77 9.10 -2.63
C VAL A 111 10.15 10.56 -2.54
N ARG A 112 9.20 11.41 -2.92
CA ARG A 112 9.30 12.85 -2.71
C ARG A 112 8.46 13.23 -1.51
N GLU A 113 9.01 14.08 -0.67
CA GLU A 113 8.34 14.61 0.51
C GLU A 113 8.22 16.12 0.40
N GLU A 114 7.03 16.63 0.70
CA GLU A 114 6.75 18.05 0.80
C GLU A 114 6.09 18.35 2.13
N LEU A 115 6.44 19.48 2.76
CA LEU A 115 5.79 19.97 3.96
C LEU A 115 4.88 21.14 3.61
N VAL A 116 3.59 20.96 3.91
CA VAL A 116 2.55 21.95 3.69
C VAL A 116 2.08 22.48 5.04
N HIS A 117 2.07 23.81 5.18
CA HIS A 117 1.62 24.50 6.39
C HIS A 117 0.13 24.85 6.27
N ASP A 118 -0.73 23.92 6.63
CA ASP A 118 -2.18 24.05 6.55
C ASP A 118 -2.85 22.95 7.40
N SER A 119 -4.17 22.99 7.55
CA SER A 119 -4.90 21.90 8.19
C SER A 119 -4.97 20.66 7.29
N LEU A 120 -4.97 19.47 7.90
CA LEU A 120 -5.12 18.20 7.16
C LEU A 120 -6.36 18.19 6.28
N VAL A 121 -7.47 18.76 6.76
CA VAL A 121 -8.72 18.86 6.02
C VAL A 121 -8.56 19.70 4.76
N ALA A 122 -7.94 20.88 4.86
CA ALA A 122 -7.74 21.76 3.71
C ALA A 122 -6.78 21.15 2.67
N VAL A 123 -5.69 20.50 3.12
CA VAL A 123 -4.76 19.79 2.21
C VAL A 123 -5.47 18.64 1.52
N ARG A 124 -6.24 17.85 2.27
CA ARG A 124 -7.00 16.73 1.73
C ARG A 124 -7.98 17.16 0.65
N ASP A 125 -8.78 18.19 0.91
CA ASP A 125 -9.81 18.64 -0.02
C ASP A 125 -9.17 19.15 -1.33
N ARG A 126 -8.06 19.90 -1.22
CA ARG A 126 -7.29 20.38 -2.37
C ARG A 126 -6.71 19.24 -3.20
N VAL A 127 -6.09 18.26 -2.55
CA VAL A 127 -5.49 17.09 -3.22
C VAL A 127 -6.56 16.23 -3.92
N LEU A 128 -7.73 16.05 -3.31
CA LEU A 128 -8.84 15.32 -3.92
C LEU A 128 -9.45 16.07 -5.11
N GLU A 129 -9.52 17.40 -5.05
CA GLU A 129 -9.97 18.23 -6.17
C GLU A 129 -8.99 18.12 -7.35
N GLU A 130 -7.68 18.29 -7.09
CA GLU A 130 -6.64 18.15 -8.10
C GLU A 130 -6.64 16.75 -8.74
N ALA A 131 -6.77 15.68 -7.94
CA ALA A 131 -6.82 14.32 -8.47
C ALA A 131 -8.02 14.08 -9.40
N ARG A 132 -9.17 14.71 -9.13
CA ARG A 132 -10.35 14.64 -10.02
C ARG A 132 -10.12 15.38 -11.33
N GLU A 133 -9.38 16.49 -11.31
CA GLU A 133 -9.05 17.26 -12.51
C GLU A 133 -8.03 16.53 -13.39
N VAL A 134 -7.00 15.94 -12.77
CA VAL A 134 -5.94 15.20 -13.47
C VAL A 134 -6.46 13.86 -14.00
N GLY A 135 -7.29 13.15 -13.22
CA GLY A 135 -7.90 11.88 -13.60
C GLY A 135 -6.90 10.74 -13.82
N ASN A 136 -5.86 10.66 -12.99
CA ASN A 136 -4.86 9.59 -13.09
C ASN A 136 -5.43 8.24 -12.59
N PRO A 137 -5.65 7.25 -13.47
CA PRO A 137 -6.33 6.01 -13.10
C PRO A 137 -5.47 5.06 -12.26
N ALA A 138 -4.17 5.34 -12.11
CA ALA A 138 -3.23 4.56 -11.30
C ALA A 138 -2.93 5.21 -9.94
N GLN A 139 -3.52 6.36 -9.64
CA GLN A 139 -3.27 7.08 -8.40
C GLN A 139 -4.13 6.54 -7.25
N VAL A 140 -3.51 6.38 -6.08
CA VAL A 140 -4.18 6.22 -4.79
C VAL A 140 -3.87 7.42 -3.92
N ILE A 141 -4.87 7.91 -3.17
CA ILE A 141 -4.66 8.89 -2.11
C ILE A 141 -4.94 8.23 -0.77
N ILE A 142 -3.98 8.29 0.14
CA ILE A 142 -4.02 7.64 1.45
C ILE A 142 -3.80 8.68 2.55
N GLU A 143 -4.61 8.63 3.60
CA GLU A 143 -4.38 9.34 4.87
C GLU A 143 -3.81 8.33 5.88
N GLY A 144 -2.70 8.68 6.53
CA GLY A 144 -1.98 7.76 7.41
C GLY A 144 -1.18 8.46 8.50
N VAL A 145 -0.42 7.66 9.24
CA VAL A 145 0.42 8.11 10.35
C VAL A 145 1.83 8.38 9.84
N ASP A 146 2.41 9.53 10.19
CA ASP A 146 3.69 10.00 9.63
C ASP A 146 4.86 9.03 9.91
N ASP A 147 5.01 8.57 11.15
CA ASP A 147 6.11 7.70 11.57
C ASP A 147 6.03 6.27 10.99
N ALA A 148 4.83 5.84 10.63
CA ALA A 148 4.52 4.48 10.17
C ALA A 148 3.84 4.49 8.79
N TRP A 149 4.17 5.47 7.94
CA TRP A 149 3.55 5.66 6.64
C TRP A 149 3.70 4.44 5.72
N GLU A 150 4.79 3.68 5.81
CA GLU A 150 4.97 2.45 5.02
C GLU A 150 3.91 1.39 5.33
N VAL A 151 3.42 1.33 6.57
CA VAL A 151 2.33 0.41 6.97
C VAL A 151 1.06 0.72 6.19
N SER A 152 0.79 2.01 5.95
CA SER A 152 -0.39 2.45 5.19
C SER A 152 -0.34 1.93 3.75
N ILE A 153 0.85 1.98 3.15
CA ILE A 153 1.09 1.49 1.79
C ILE A 153 1.00 -0.04 1.72
N PHE A 154 1.62 -0.74 2.67
CA PHE A 154 1.57 -2.20 2.70
C PHE A 154 0.14 -2.70 2.91
N LYS A 155 -0.60 -2.11 3.87
CA LYS A 155 -2.00 -2.44 4.11
C LYS A 155 -2.80 -2.30 2.82
N PHE A 156 -2.73 -1.13 2.18
CA PHE A 156 -3.43 -0.89 0.92
C PHE A 156 -3.05 -1.89 -0.17
N THR A 157 -1.76 -2.18 -0.33
CA THR A 157 -1.30 -3.11 -1.37
C THR A 157 -1.80 -4.54 -1.12
N LEU A 158 -1.75 -5.01 0.13
CA LEU A 158 -2.24 -6.33 0.51
C LEU A 158 -3.75 -6.45 0.34
N GLU A 159 -4.51 -5.43 0.75
CA GLU A 159 -5.96 -5.36 0.56
C GLU A 159 -6.33 -5.38 -0.93
N MET A 160 -5.61 -4.60 -1.75
CA MET A 160 -5.83 -4.56 -3.19
C MET A 160 -5.56 -5.93 -3.84
N ILE A 161 -4.43 -6.57 -3.51
CA ILE A 161 -4.10 -7.91 -4.02
C ILE A 161 -5.17 -8.91 -3.58
N HIS A 162 -5.56 -8.91 -2.31
CA HIS A 162 -6.56 -9.81 -1.75
C HIS A 162 -7.92 -9.67 -2.47
N GLN A 163 -8.40 -8.45 -2.71
CA GLN A 163 -9.64 -8.18 -3.43
C GLN A 163 -9.61 -8.63 -4.90
N SER A 164 -8.43 -8.69 -5.51
CA SER A 164 -8.28 -9.10 -6.92
C SER A 164 -8.35 -10.62 -7.13
N VAL A 165 -8.17 -11.42 -6.07
CA VAL A 165 -8.09 -12.89 -6.15
C VAL A 165 -9.38 -13.53 -6.70
N PRO A 166 -10.60 -13.19 -6.19
CA PRO A 166 -11.82 -13.82 -6.66
C PRO A 166 -12.22 -13.38 -8.08
N ILE A 167 -12.00 -12.10 -8.41
CA ILE A 167 -12.36 -11.51 -9.71
C ILE A 167 -11.53 -12.14 -10.83
N ASN A 168 -10.23 -12.30 -10.60
CA ASN A 168 -9.36 -12.97 -11.56
C ASN A 168 -9.78 -14.42 -11.81
N ARG A 169 -10.08 -15.21 -10.77
CA ARG A 169 -10.52 -16.61 -10.95
C ARG A 169 -11.75 -16.73 -11.85
N PHE A 170 -12.70 -15.81 -11.72
CA PHE A 170 -13.88 -15.73 -12.57
C PHE A 170 -13.52 -15.41 -14.03
N ASP A 171 -12.64 -14.43 -14.26
CA ASP A 171 -12.18 -14.08 -15.61
C ASP A 171 -11.35 -15.18 -16.29
N PHE A 172 -10.53 -15.92 -15.53
CA PHE A 172 -9.77 -17.07 -16.03
C PHE A 172 -10.71 -18.22 -16.45
N GLN A 173 -11.77 -18.51 -15.69
CA GLN A 173 -12.79 -19.50 -16.07
C GLN A 173 -13.55 -19.09 -17.33
N ARG A 174 -13.91 -17.81 -17.46
CA ARG A 174 -14.60 -17.28 -18.65
C ARG A 174 -13.74 -17.31 -19.91
N ARG A 175 -12.42 -17.18 -19.76
CA ARG A 175 -11.44 -17.26 -20.86
C ARG A 175 -10.95 -18.70 -21.13
N GLY A 176 -11.46 -19.70 -20.40
CA GLY A 176 -11.12 -21.12 -20.61
C GLY A 176 -9.68 -21.49 -20.22
N LEU A 177 -9.09 -20.75 -19.30
CA LEU A 177 -7.69 -20.90 -18.85
C LEU A 177 -7.56 -21.68 -17.53
N LEU A 178 -8.66 -22.27 -17.04
CA LEU A 178 -8.76 -23.16 -15.87
C LEU A 178 -9.68 -24.34 -16.18
#